data_AF-A0A1G2VGQ3-F1
#
_entry.id   AF-A0A1G2VGQ3-F1
#
_cell.length_a   1.000
_cell.length_b   1.000
_cell.length_c   1.000
_cell.angle_alpha   90.00
_cell.angle_beta   90.00
_cell.angle_gamma   90.00
#
_symmetry.space_group_name_H-M   'P 1'
#
loop_
_entity.id
_entity.type
_entity.pdbx_description
1 polymer ?
#
loop_
_entity_poly.entity_id
_entity_poly.type
_entity_poly.pdbx_seq_one_letter_code
_entity_poly.pdbx_strand_id
1 'polypeptide(L)'
;MGPSMGNYVVVQTAETDEKGMVKEPGQINGGFYKKTEDPSSHAPSVAIAVEDIHAAMKRVTENGGTLAGSGPEGGMEPAEIPGVGLWMSVYDTEGNRVSILQPAGRM
;
A
#
# COMPACT_ATOMS: atom_id res chain seq x y z
N MET A 1 15.99 4.02 8.80
CA MET A 1 14.57 4.19 9.20
C MET A 1 14.45 5.54 9.91
N GLY A 2 13.40 6.32 9.64
CA GLY A 2 13.28 7.71 10.09
C GLY A 2 13.29 8.73 8.93
N PRO A 3 13.85 9.94 9.09
CA PRO A 3 13.76 11.02 8.08
C PRO A 3 14.26 10.63 6.68
N SER A 4 15.27 9.77 6.58
CA SER A 4 15.80 9.26 5.30
C SER A 4 14.83 8.35 4.53
N MET A 5 13.72 7.93 5.15
CA MET A 5 12.65 7.11 4.57
C MET A 5 11.29 7.82 4.70
N GLY A 6 11.26 9.15 4.63
CA GLY A 6 10.01 9.92 4.73
C GLY A 6 9.31 9.81 6.09
N ASN A 7 10.07 9.53 7.16
CA ASN A 7 9.55 9.22 8.50
C ASN A 7 8.73 7.92 8.58
N TYR A 8 8.94 7.00 7.65
CA TYR A 8 8.47 5.62 7.76
C TYR A 8 9.46 4.80 8.63
N VAL A 9 8.92 4.05 9.59
CA VAL A 9 9.69 3.20 10.50
C VAL A 9 9.10 1.80 10.47
N VAL A 10 9.88 0.83 9.99
CA VAL A 10 9.52 -0.59 10.09
C VAL A 10 9.77 -1.07 11.52
N VAL A 11 8.80 -1.78 12.08
CA VAL A 11 8.88 -2.42 13.39
C VAL A 11 8.60 -3.90 13.22
N GLN A 12 9.56 -4.70 13.68
CA GLN A 12 9.44 -6.15 13.75
C GLN A 12 9.25 -6.52 15.22
N THR A 13 8.10 -7.10 15.55
CA THR A 13 7.78 -7.59 16.90
C THR A 13 7.79 -9.12 16.98
N ALA A 14 7.96 -9.79 15.84
CA ALA A 14 7.94 -11.23 15.69
C ALA A 14 9.13 -11.74 14.88
N GLU A 15 9.57 -12.97 15.18
CA GLU A 15 10.58 -13.65 14.39
C GLU A 15 10.10 -13.86 12.95
N THR A 16 11.00 -13.61 12.00
CA THR A 16 10.75 -13.82 10.57
C THR A 16 11.63 -14.92 10.00
N ASP A 17 11.16 -15.57 8.94
CA ASP A 17 11.97 -16.45 8.12
C ASP A 17 12.89 -15.67 7.17
N GLU A 18 13.71 -16.37 6.38
CA GLU A 18 14.62 -15.77 5.41
C GLU A 18 13.91 -14.96 4.30
N LYS A 19 12.59 -15.11 4.18
CA LYS A 19 11.74 -14.40 3.22
C LYS A 19 11.01 -13.21 3.85
N GLY A 20 11.29 -12.90 5.12
CA GLY A 20 10.69 -11.80 5.86
C GLY A 20 9.26 -12.06 6.35
N MET A 21 8.77 -13.30 6.28
CA MET A 21 7.43 -13.68 6.75
C MET A 21 7.47 -14.07 8.22
N VAL A 22 6.43 -13.70 8.98
CA VAL A 22 6.31 -14.10 10.40
C VAL A 22 6.24 -15.63 10.53
N LYS A 23 7.01 -16.19 11.47
CA LYS A 23 7.05 -17.65 11.68
C LYS A 23 5.80 -18.20 12.35
N GLU A 24 5.21 -17.45 13.29
CA GLU A 24 4.00 -17.86 14.01
C GLU A 24 2.76 -17.15 13.43
N PRO A 25 1.73 -17.90 13.00
CA PRO A 25 0.49 -17.30 12.50
C PRO A 25 -0.19 -16.40 13.53
N GLY A 26 -0.67 -15.24 13.09
CA GLY A 26 -1.37 -14.26 13.94
C GLY A 26 -0.46 -13.18 14.54
N GLN A 27 0.86 -13.32 14.42
CA GLN A 27 1.79 -12.23 14.71
C GLN A 27 1.86 -11.24 13.54
N ILE A 28 2.16 -9.98 13.85
CA ILE A 28 2.21 -8.91 12.84
C ILE A 28 3.55 -8.18 12.92
N ASN A 29 4.16 -7.98 11.76
CA ASN A 29 5.20 -6.98 11.55
C ASN A 29 4.63 -5.90 10.63
N GLY A 30 5.23 -4.71 10.62
CA GLY A 30 4.74 -3.64 9.76
C GLY A 30 5.56 -2.38 9.87
N GLY A 31 4.99 -1.26 9.43
CA GLY A 31 5.63 0.03 9.61
C GLY A 31 4.67 1.09 10.08
N PHE A 32 5.24 2.07 10.78
CA PHE A 32 4.58 3.26 11.23
C PHE A 32 5.00 4.43 10.33
N TYR A 33 4.03 5.26 9.99
CA TYR A 33 4.24 6.55 9.37
C TYR A 33 3.57 7.63 10.22
N LYS A 34 3.97 8.87 10.00
CA LYS A 34 3.36 10.00 10.70
C LYS A 34 1.89 10.11 10.31
N LYS A 35 1.01 10.16 11.30
CA LYS A 35 -0.42 10.43 11.08
C LYS A 35 -0.57 11.72 10.27
N THR A 36 -1.33 11.65 9.17
CA THR A 36 -1.60 12.82 8.33
C THR A 36 -2.82 13.58 8.88
N GLU A 37 -3.03 14.81 8.43
CA GLU A 37 -4.23 15.57 8.78
C GLU A 37 -5.49 15.08 8.03
N ASP A 38 -5.32 14.35 6.92
CA ASP A 38 -6.42 13.83 6.12
C ASP A 38 -7.16 12.68 6.84
N PRO A 39 -8.43 12.90 7.26
CA PRO A 39 -9.21 11.88 7.96
C PRO A 39 -9.46 10.61 7.15
N SER A 40 -9.44 10.69 5.81
CA SER A 40 -9.64 9.53 4.92
C SER A 40 -8.54 8.48 5.08
N SER A 41 -7.37 8.89 5.57
CA SER A 41 -6.22 8.01 5.81
C SER A 41 -6.18 7.40 7.22
N HIS A 42 -7.17 7.71 8.07
CA HIS A 42 -7.21 7.23 9.47
C HIS A 42 -7.97 5.90 9.62
N ALA A 43 -8.65 5.45 8.57
CA ALA A 43 -9.32 4.16 8.53
C ALA A 43 -8.35 3.03 8.12
N PRO A 44 -8.61 1.78 8.55
CA PRO A 44 -7.91 0.62 8.01
C PRO A 44 -8.05 0.57 6.49
N SER A 45 -6.93 0.39 5.78
CA SER A 45 -6.93 0.20 4.33
C SER A 45 -6.59 -1.26 4.00
N VAL A 46 -7.30 -1.83 3.04
CA VAL A 46 -6.99 -3.15 2.49
C VAL A 46 -6.23 -2.98 1.18
N ALA A 47 -5.11 -3.68 1.05
CA ALA A 47 -4.34 -3.74 -0.19
C ALA A 47 -4.66 -5.04 -0.96
N ILE A 48 -5.10 -4.89 -2.21
CA ILE A 48 -5.46 -5.99 -3.11
C ILE A 48 -4.29 -6.21 -4.07
N ALA A 49 -3.74 -7.42 -4.06
CA ALA A 49 -2.69 -7.81 -5.00
C ALA A 49 -3.28 -7.96 -6.42
N VAL A 50 -2.60 -7.38 -7.42
CA VAL A 50 -2.98 -7.45 -8.84
C VAL A 50 -1.77 -7.80 -9.70
N GLU A 51 -2.02 -8.42 -10.86
CA GLU A 51 -0.94 -8.80 -11.79
C GLU A 51 -0.37 -7.59 -12.56
N ASP A 52 -1.26 -6.70 -13.02
CA ASP A 52 -0.93 -5.47 -13.74
C ASP A 52 -1.71 -4.29 -13.12
N ILE A 53 -0.99 -3.35 -12.51
CA ILE A 53 -1.58 -2.22 -11.82
C ILE A 53 -2.21 -1.21 -12.78
N HIS A 54 -1.66 -1.00 -13.97
CA HIS A 54 -2.22 -0.06 -14.94
C HIS A 54 -3.54 -0.60 -15.51
N ALA A 55 -3.59 -1.90 -15.80
CA ALA A 55 -4.82 -2.57 -16.20
C ALA A 55 -5.86 -2.57 -15.06
N ALA A 56 -5.43 -2.71 -13.81
CA ALA A 56 -6.32 -2.61 -12.64
C ALA A 56 -6.86 -1.19 -12.45
N MET A 57 -6.04 -0.14 -12.56
CA MET A 57 -6.46 1.26 -12.49
C MET A 57 -7.52 1.58 -13.53
N LYS A 58 -7.34 1.12 -14.77
CA LYS A 58 -8.34 1.27 -15.84
C LYS A 58 -9.66 0.58 -15.51
N ARG A 59 -9.60 -0.64 -14.97
CA ARG A 59 -10.80 -1.38 -14.53
C ARG A 59 -11.54 -0.66 -13.42
N VAL A 60 -10.83 -0.07 -12.45
CA VAL A 60 -11.44 0.71 -11.36
C VAL A 60 -12.26 1.87 -11.93
N THR A 61 -11.67 2.68 -12.81
CA THR A 61 -12.35 3.86 -13.37
C THR A 61 -13.48 3.49 -14.32
N GLU A 62 -13.31 2.44 -15.15
CA GLU A 62 -14.37 1.93 -16.03
C GLU A 62 -15.61 1.41 -15.28
N ASN A 63 -15.44 0.97 -14.03
CA ASN A 63 -16.53 0.49 -13.18
C ASN A 63 -17.00 1.54 -12.15
N GLY A 64 -16.63 2.81 -12.33
CA GLY A 64 -17.14 3.94 -11.54
C GLY A 64 -16.36 4.27 -10.27
N GLY A 65 -15.25 3.59 -9.99
CA GLY A 65 -14.31 3.99 -8.95
C GLY A 65 -13.43 5.16 -9.37
N THR A 66 -12.67 5.72 -8.43
CA THR A 66 -11.75 6.83 -8.70
C THR A 66 -10.36 6.57 -8.16
N LEU A 67 -9.34 7.20 -8.75
CA LEU A 67 -7.97 7.13 -8.26
C LEU A 67 -7.79 8.16 -7.12
N ALA A 68 -7.28 7.71 -5.98
CA ALA A 68 -7.02 8.54 -4.81
C ALA A 68 -5.59 9.11 -4.80
N GLY A 69 -4.76 8.68 -5.75
CA GLY A 69 -3.37 9.07 -5.90
C GLY A 69 -2.38 8.13 -5.20
N SER A 70 -1.11 8.34 -5.49
CA SER A 70 0.00 7.55 -4.98
C SER A 70 0.93 8.37 -4.08
N GLY A 71 1.00 7.96 -2.82
CA GLY A 71 1.96 8.44 -1.84
C GLY A 71 1.72 9.88 -1.37
N PRO A 72 2.68 10.44 -0.62
CA PRO A 72 2.60 11.80 -0.09
C PRO A 72 2.62 12.89 -1.17
N GLU A 73 3.10 12.56 -2.37
CA GLU A 73 3.25 13.52 -3.48
C GLU A 73 1.97 13.66 -4.32
N GLY A 74 0.95 12.81 -4.09
CA GLY A 74 -0.37 12.95 -4.70
C GLY A 74 -0.40 12.72 -6.21
N GLY A 75 0.54 11.93 -6.75
CA GLY A 75 0.60 11.60 -8.18
C GLY A 75 -0.54 10.69 -8.63
N MET A 76 -0.93 10.78 -9.91
CA MET A 76 -1.95 9.88 -10.52
C MET A 76 -1.36 8.61 -11.14
N GLU A 77 -0.04 8.47 -11.09
CA GLU A 77 0.68 7.26 -11.50
C GLU A 77 0.99 6.37 -10.30
N PRO A 78 1.08 5.04 -10.44
CA PRO A 78 1.54 4.15 -9.37
C PRO A 78 2.86 4.61 -8.73
N ALA A 79 2.93 4.59 -7.40
CA ALA A 79 4.18 4.80 -6.70
C ALA A 79 4.93 3.46 -6.58
N GLU A 80 6.23 3.47 -6.91
CA GLU A 80 7.10 2.34 -6.63
C GLU A 80 7.50 2.36 -5.14
N ILE A 81 7.25 1.24 -4.46
CA ILE A 81 7.75 0.97 -3.12
C ILE A 81 8.93 0.01 -3.27
N PRO A 82 10.18 0.44 -2.99
CA PRO A 82 11.36 -0.38 -3.17
C PRO A 82 11.25 -1.74 -2.46
N GLY A 83 11.45 -2.82 -3.22
CA GLY A 83 11.38 -4.19 -2.72
C GLY A 83 9.97 -4.74 -2.47
N VAL A 84 8.91 -3.94 -2.66
CA VAL A 84 7.51 -4.38 -2.48
C VAL A 84 6.77 -4.41 -3.80
N GLY A 85 6.84 -3.36 -4.62
CA GLY A 85 6.15 -3.28 -5.91
C GLY A 85 5.50 -1.93 -6.20
N LEU A 86 4.65 -1.89 -7.23
CA LEU A 86 3.88 -0.70 -7.63
C LEU A 86 2.59 -0.64 -6.81
N TRP A 87 2.26 0.54 -6.29
CA TRP A 87 1.14 0.75 -5.39
C TRP A 87 0.30 1.99 -5.76
N MET A 88 -1.01 1.90 -5.61
CA MET A 88 -1.96 2.99 -5.85
C MET A 88 -3.14 2.90 -4.88
N SER A 89 -3.62 4.03 -4.37
CA SER A 89 -4.89 4.10 -3.64
C SER A 89 -6.05 4.44 -4.57
N VAL A 90 -7.20 3.84 -4.31
CA VAL A 90 -8.43 4.06 -5.08
C VAL A 90 -9.63 4.18 -4.15
N TYR A 91 -10.70 4.79 -4.65
CA TYR A 91 -12.02 4.76 -4.06
C TYR A 91 -12.94 3.87 -4.90
N ASP A 92 -13.71 3.01 -4.24
CA ASP A 92 -14.82 2.30 -4.89
C ASP A 92 -16.05 3.19 -5.08
N THR A 93 -17.13 2.62 -5.62
CA THR A 93 -18.39 3.33 -5.87
C THR A 93 -19.15 3.73 -4.60
N GLU A 94 -18.77 3.18 -3.44
CA GLU A 94 -19.36 3.51 -2.13
C GLU A 94 -18.51 4.55 -1.37
N GLY A 95 -17.36 4.94 -1.93
CA GLY A 95 -16.43 5.89 -1.33
C GLY A 95 -15.44 5.24 -0.36
N ASN A 96 -15.35 3.91 -0.31
CA ASN A 96 -14.36 3.24 0.52
C ASN A 96 -12.97 3.38 -0.09
N ARG A 97 -12.00 3.79 0.73
CA ARG A 97 -10.60 3.90 0.32
C ARG A 97 -9.91 2.55 0.46
N VAL A 98 -9.44 1.99 -0.65
CA VAL A 98 -8.63 0.77 -0.68
C VAL A 98 -7.35 1.00 -1.48
N SER A 99 -6.48 0.01 -1.56
CA SER A 99 -5.27 0.08 -2.37
C SER A 99 -5.12 -1.12 -3.28
N ILE A 100 -4.49 -0.93 -4.42
CA ILE A 100 -4.05 -1.99 -5.32
C ILE A 100 -2.52 -2.03 -5.33
N LEU A 101 -1.96 -3.23 -5.35
CA LEU A 101 -0.52 -3.48 -5.30
C LEU A 101 -0.16 -4.50 -6.37
N GLN A 102 0.73 -4.15 -7.29
CA GLN A 102 1.42 -5.12 -8.14
C GLN A 102 2.76 -5.46 -7.49
N PRO A 103 2.94 -6.68 -6.95
CA PRO A 103 4.17 -7.06 -6.29
C PRO A 103 5.37 -6.95 -7.24
N ALA A 104 6.50 -6.45 -6.74
CA ALA A 104 7.78 -6.67 -7.39
C ALA A 104 7.96 -8.19 -7.49
N GLY A 105 8.12 -8.73 -8.70
CA GLY A 105 8.13 -10.17 -8.95
C GLY A 105 9.03 -10.90 -7.93
N ARG A 106 8.53 -12.01 -7.38
CA ARG A 106 9.28 -12.85 -6.44
C ARG A 106 10.67 -13.14 -7.02
N MET A 107 11.72 -12.69 -6.35
CA MET A 107 13.03 -13.33 -6.47
C MET A 107 13.00 -14.68 -5.76
#